data_AF-A0A182T080-F1
#
_entry.id   AF-A0A182T080-F1
#
_cell.length_a   1.000
_cell.length_b   1.000
_cell.length_c   1.000
_cell.angle_alpha   90.00
_cell.angle_beta   90.00
_cell.angle_gamma   90.00
#
_symmetry.space_group_name_H-M   'P 1'
#
loop_
_entity.id
_entity.type
_entity.pdbx_description
1 polymer ?
#
loop_
_entity_poly.entity_id
_entity_poly.type
_entity_poly.pdbx_seq_one_letter_code
_entity_poly.pdbx_strand_id
1 'polypeptide(L)'
;MMEVRGRVLPPPKLQYGGRVSSMSGQNKVSLALPNQGVWDMRGKQFFTGVEIRVWAIACFAPQRTVREDALRNFTQQLQKISNDAGMPIIGQPCFCKYATGPDQVEPMFRYLKSTFSHLQLVVVVLPGKTPVYAEVKRVGDTVLGMATQCVQAKNVNKTSPQTLSNLCLKINVKLGGINSILVPSI
;
A
#
# COMPACT_ATOMS: atom_id res chain seq x y z
N MET A 1 -32.92 -8.30 32.29
CA MET A 1 -31.96 -8.63 31.21
C MET A 1 -31.45 -10.04 31.48
N MET A 2 -31.31 -10.91 30.47
CA MET A 2 -30.86 -12.29 30.68
C MET A 2 -29.34 -12.34 30.87
N GLU A 3 -28.88 -13.04 31.91
CA GLU A 3 -27.44 -13.23 32.14
C GLU A 3 -26.88 -14.34 31.25
N VAL A 4 -25.72 -14.08 30.66
CA VAL A 4 -24.99 -15.04 29.82
C VAL A 4 -23.53 -15.05 30.24
N ARG A 5 -22.93 -16.25 30.32
CA ARG A 5 -21.51 -16.42 30.66
C ARG A 5 -20.63 -16.25 29.42
N GLY A 6 -19.89 -15.14 29.36
CA GLY A 6 -18.88 -14.88 28.32
C GLY A 6 -17.48 -15.41 28.67
N ARG A 7 -16.60 -15.43 27.66
CA ARG A 7 -15.15 -15.66 27.82
C ARG A 7 -14.38 -14.68 26.95
N VAL A 8 -13.26 -14.15 27.47
CA VAL A 8 -12.32 -13.31 26.72
C VAL A 8 -11.06 -14.13 26.46
N LEU A 9 -10.79 -14.44 25.20
CA LEU A 9 -9.62 -15.21 24.81
C LEU A 9 -8.35 -14.32 24.83
N PRO A 10 -7.18 -14.88 25.19
CA PRO A 10 -5.93 -14.16 25.03
C PRO A 10 -5.64 -13.91 23.54
N PRO A 11 -5.14 -12.72 23.16
CA PRO A 11 -4.82 -12.43 21.78
C PRO A 11 -3.56 -13.21 21.33
N PRO A 12 -3.49 -13.64 20.07
CA PRO A 12 -2.27 -14.21 19.54
C PRO A 12 -1.19 -13.14 19.39
N LYS A 13 0.07 -13.57 19.45
CA LYS A 13 1.21 -12.69 19.14
C LYS A 13 1.40 -12.63 17.63
N LEU A 14 1.69 -11.45 17.10
CA LEU A 14 2.03 -11.26 15.69
C LEU A 14 3.54 -11.15 15.52
N GLN A 15 4.08 -11.85 14.53
CA GLN A 15 5.47 -11.77 14.13
C GLN A 15 5.61 -10.97 12.84
N TYR A 16 6.51 -10.00 12.89
CA TYR A 16 6.95 -9.14 11.80
C TYR A 16 8.36 -9.53 11.36
N GLY A 17 8.77 -9.02 10.20
CA GLY A 17 10.08 -9.29 9.62
C GLY A 17 11.10 -8.20 9.98
N GLY A 18 12.11 -8.10 9.11
CA GLY A 18 13.23 -7.17 9.25
C GLY A 18 14.29 -7.65 10.23
N ARG A 19 15.53 -7.21 10.02
CA ARG A 19 16.62 -7.40 10.98
C ARG A 19 16.47 -6.34 12.07
N VAL A 20 16.07 -6.74 13.27
CA VAL A 20 16.37 -5.93 14.45
C VAL A 20 17.84 -6.19 14.77
N SER A 21 18.73 -5.35 14.25
CA SER A 21 20.16 -5.39 14.59
C SER A 21 20.29 -5.11 16.08
N SER A 22 20.38 -6.15 16.91
CA SER A 22 20.88 -5.98 18.27
C SER A 22 22.39 -5.81 18.19
N MET A 23 22.93 -4.93 19.03
CA MET A 23 24.37 -4.82 19.32
C MET A 23 25.01 -6.15 19.79
N SER A 24 24.20 -7.20 20.00
CA SER A 24 24.60 -8.51 20.53
C SER A 24 24.59 -9.66 19.52
N GLY A 25 24.41 -9.38 18.22
CA GLY A 25 24.48 -10.41 17.17
C GLY A 25 23.36 -11.45 17.17
N GLN A 26 22.29 -11.24 17.96
CA GLN A 26 21.11 -12.10 17.96
C GLN A 26 20.02 -11.50 17.05
N ASN A 27 19.54 -12.29 16.09
CA ASN A 27 18.36 -11.97 15.30
C ASN A 27 17.13 -11.89 16.21
N LYS A 28 16.80 -10.69 16.70
CA LYS A 28 15.62 -10.48 17.53
C LYS A 28 14.38 -10.43 16.62
N VAL A 29 13.48 -11.38 16.81
CA VAL A 29 12.18 -11.42 16.11
C VAL A 29 11.37 -10.20 16.53
N SER A 30 10.83 -9.45 15.56
CA SER A 30 9.95 -8.31 15.83
C SER A 30 8.55 -8.81 16.13
N LEU A 31 8.08 -8.59 17.37
CA LEU A 31 6.77 -9.06 17.84
C LEU A 31 5.83 -7.88 18.10
N ALA A 32 4.55 -8.07 17.79
CA ALA A 32 3.48 -7.19 18.24
C ALA A 32 2.51 -7.98 19.12
N LEU A 33 2.20 -7.41 20.29
CA LEU A 33 1.20 -7.91 21.22
C LEU A 33 -0.05 -7.05 21.08
N PRO A 34 -1.16 -7.60 20.56
CA PRO A 34 -2.41 -6.85 20.51
C PRO A 34 -2.87 -6.47 21.92
N ASN A 35 -3.26 -5.21 22.09
CA ASN A 35 -3.86 -4.68 23.31
C ASN A 35 -5.27 -4.18 22.99
N GLN A 36 -6.27 -4.71 23.69
CA GLN A 36 -7.69 -4.41 23.43
C GLN A 36 -8.08 -4.49 21.94
N GLY A 37 -7.52 -5.49 21.23
CA GLY A 37 -7.79 -5.71 19.80
C GLY A 37 -7.00 -4.82 18.84
N VAL A 38 -6.08 -3.99 19.32
CA VAL A 38 -5.29 -3.05 18.49
C VAL A 38 -3.79 -3.32 18.61
N TRP A 39 -3.07 -3.13 17.52
CA TRP A 39 -1.61 -3.11 17.47
C TRP A 39 -1.11 -2.09 16.44
N ASP A 40 0.17 -1.72 16.51
CA ASP A 40 0.82 -0.87 15.51
C ASP A 40 2.05 -1.51 14.89
N MET A 41 2.46 -0.94 13.75
CA MET A 41 3.67 -1.33 13.02
C MET A 41 4.86 -0.39 13.26
N ARG A 42 4.81 0.50 14.26
CA ARG A 42 5.92 1.43 14.51
C ARG A 42 7.16 0.63 14.90
N GLY A 43 8.27 0.91 14.22
CA GLY A 43 9.53 0.19 14.39
C GLY A 43 9.52 -1.27 13.91
N LYS A 44 8.55 -1.66 13.06
CA LYS A 44 8.43 -3.03 12.53
C LYS A 44 8.43 -3.01 10.99
N GLN A 45 9.03 -4.03 10.39
CA GLN A 45 9.01 -4.25 8.95
C GLN A 45 8.10 -5.42 8.61
N PHE A 46 7.54 -5.45 7.41
CA PHE A 46 6.74 -6.57 6.95
C PHE A 46 7.52 -7.89 7.05
N PHE A 47 6.81 -8.98 7.35
CA PHE A 47 7.38 -10.32 7.40
C PHE A 47 8.09 -10.68 6.09
N THR A 48 7.40 -10.47 4.97
CA THR A 48 7.95 -10.52 3.61
C THR A 48 7.51 -9.24 2.90
N GLY A 49 8.41 -8.26 2.83
CA GLY A 49 8.20 -7.03 2.07
C GLY A 49 8.58 -7.20 0.60
N VAL A 50 7.74 -6.66 -0.29
CA VAL A 50 8.02 -6.65 -1.74
C VAL A 50 8.81 -5.41 -2.11
N GLU A 51 9.87 -5.58 -2.89
CA GLU A 51 10.59 -4.46 -3.49
C GLU A 51 9.90 -4.01 -4.78
N ILE A 52 9.63 -2.71 -4.90
CA ILE A 52 8.90 -2.11 -6.01
C ILE A 52 9.87 -1.25 -6.82
N ARG A 53 10.18 -1.65 -8.05
CA ARG A 53 11.09 -0.97 -8.98
C ARG A 53 10.37 -0.31 -10.14
N VAL A 54 9.39 -0.98 -10.73
CA VAL A 54 8.65 -0.47 -11.89
C VAL A 54 7.21 -0.22 -11.48
N TRP A 55 6.83 1.05 -11.37
CA TRP A 55 5.52 1.48 -10.91
C TRP A 55 5.10 2.79 -11.57
N ALA A 56 3.80 3.04 -11.63
CA ALA A 56 3.24 4.21 -12.31
C ALA A 56 2.21 4.94 -11.43
N ILE A 57 1.97 6.21 -11.74
CA ILE A 57 0.89 7.02 -11.19
C ILE A 57 -0.06 7.45 -12.33
N ALA A 58 -1.35 7.15 -12.17
CA ALA A 58 -2.42 7.64 -13.01
C ALA A 58 -3.34 8.56 -12.18
N CYS A 59 -3.35 9.86 -12.48
CA CYS A 59 -4.13 10.84 -11.72
C CYS A 59 -5.42 11.21 -12.45
N PHE A 60 -6.55 10.68 -11.95
CA PHE A 60 -7.90 11.02 -12.44
C PHE A 60 -8.54 12.18 -11.68
N ALA A 61 -7.82 12.79 -10.74
CA ALA A 61 -8.22 14.05 -10.13
C ALA A 61 -7.76 15.23 -11.02
N PRO A 62 -8.56 16.29 -11.18
CA PRO A 62 -8.14 17.47 -11.95
C PRO A 62 -6.82 18.05 -11.43
N GLN A 63 -5.94 18.50 -12.33
CA GLN A 63 -4.62 19.04 -11.97
C GLN A 63 -4.70 20.24 -11.02
N ARG A 64 -5.76 21.04 -11.10
CA ARG A 64 -6.04 22.13 -10.14
C ARG A 64 -6.31 21.63 -8.73
N THR A 65 -6.83 20.42 -8.57
CA THR A 65 -7.15 19.79 -7.28
C THR A 65 -5.96 19.02 -6.72
N VAL A 66 -5.21 18.32 -7.59
CA VAL A 66 -3.98 17.61 -7.22
C VAL A 66 -2.88 18.10 -8.13
N ARG A 67 -2.08 19.05 -7.64
CA ARG A 67 -0.96 19.63 -8.39
C ARG A 67 0.22 18.65 -8.46
N GLU A 68 1.12 18.86 -9.41
CA GLU A 68 2.31 18.03 -9.57
C GLU A 68 3.19 18.01 -8.31
N ASP A 69 3.30 19.14 -7.61
CA ASP A 69 4.01 19.22 -6.33
C ASP A 69 3.39 18.33 -5.26
N ALA A 70 2.06 18.20 -5.24
CA ALA A 70 1.37 17.31 -4.31
C ALA A 70 1.66 15.84 -4.65
N LEU A 71 1.69 15.46 -5.94
CA LEU A 71 2.08 14.11 -6.38
C LEU A 71 3.53 13.79 -6.01
N ARG A 72 4.44 14.76 -6.18
CA ARG A 72 5.86 14.63 -5.84
C ARG A 72 6.06 14.47 -4.33
N ASN A 73 5.42 15.31 -3.51
CA ASN A 73 5.47 15.18 -2.05
C ASN A 73 4.85 13.85 -1.59
N PHE A 74 3.68 13.48 -2.11
CA PHE A 74 3.06 12.17 -1.83
C PHE A 74 4.01 11.02 -2.14
N THR A 75 4.68 11.06 -3.29
CA THR A 75 5.65 10.04 -3.72
C THR A 75 6.82 9.93 -2.73
N GLN A 76 7.42 11.06 -2.34
CA GLN A 76 8.53 11.08 -1.38
C GLN A 76 8.11 10.53 -0.01
N GLN A 77 6.95 10.93 0.50
CA GLN A 77 6.44 10.43 1.78
C GLN A 77 6.08 8.94 1.71
N LEU A 78 5.48 8.50 0.61
CA LEU A 78 5.16 7.08 0.41
C LEU A 78 6.44 6.25 0.34
N GLN A 79 7.46 6.69 -0.41
CA GLN A 79 8.76 6.02 -0.48
C GLN A 79 9.40 5.88 0.91
N LYS A 80 9.44 6.97 1.68
CA LYS A 80 9.97 6.95 3.05
C LYS A 80 9.26 5.91 3.92
N ILE A 81 7.93 5.98 4.01
CA ILE A 81 7.14 5.06 4.85
C ILE A 81 7.23 3.62 4.36
N SER A 82 7.28 3.40 3.03
CA SER A 82 7.40 2.08 2.43
C SER A 82 8.75 1.43 2.77
N ASN A 83 9.84 2.22 2.75
CA ASN A 83 11.17 1.78 3.13
C ASN A 83 11.25 1.45 4.62
N ASP A 84 10.69 2.30 5.49
CA ASP A 84 10.62 2.05 6.93
C ASP A 84 9.85 0.75 7.25
N ALA A 85 8.82 0.42 6.44
CA ALA A 85 8.04 -0.80 6.54
C ALA A 85 8.70 -2.04 5.89
N GLY A 86 9.88 -1.91 5.28
CA GLY A 86 10.57 -3.01 4.60
C GLY A 86 10.00 -3.40 3.24
N MET A 87 9.19 -2.54 2.62
CA MET A 87 8.67 -2.66 1.24
C MET A 87 9.23 -1.51 0.39
N PRO A 88 10.52 -1.50 0.06
CA PRO A 88 11.15 -0.34 -0.55
C PRO A 88 10.59 -0.07 -1.95
N ILE A 89 10.10 1.16 -2.16
CA ILE A 89 9.78 1.71 -3.48
C ILE A 89 11.03 2.42 -4.01
N ILE A 90 11.66 1.85 -5.03
CA ILE A 90 12.91 2.31 -5.62
C ILE A 90 12.61 3.23 -6.81
N GLY A 91 13.24 4.40 -6.83
CA GLY A 91 13.18 5.32 -7.96
C GLY A 91 11.82 6.01 -8.14
N GLN A 92 11.78 6.95 -9.08
CA GLN A 92 10.56 7.67 -9.45
C GLN A 92 9.62 6.77 -10.27
N PRO A 93 8.30 7.05 -10.31
CA PRO A 93 7.39 6.29 -11.14
C PRO A 93 7.81 6.40 -12.61
N CYS A 94 7.75 5.28 -13.35
CA CYS A 94 8.10 5.25 -14.78
C CYS A 94 7.10 6.02 -15.65
N PHE A 95 5.91 6.31 -15.11
CA PHE A 95 4.86 7.08 -15.74
C PHE A 95 4.07 7.86 -14.69
N CYS A 96 3.81 9.14 -14.95
CA CYS A 96 2.96 9.99 -14.11
C CYS A 96 2.16 10.95 -15.02
N LYS A 97 0.86 10.67 -15.22
CA LYS A 97 0.00 11.51 -16.07
C LYS A 97 -1.38 11.72 -15.47
N TYR A 98 -1.99 12.82 -15.88
CA TYR A 98 -3.39 13.14 -15.63
C TYR A 98 -4.28 12.52 -16.70
N ALA A 99 -5.47 12.08 -16.31
CA ALA A 99 -6.55 11.68 -17.21
C ALA A 99 -7.89 12.09 -16.61
N THR A 100 -8.94 12.07 -17.43
CA THR A 100 -10.30 12.40 -17.00
C THR A 100 -11.25 11.38 -17.58
N GLY A 101 -12.21 10.92 -16.77
CA GLY A 101 -13.25 10.00 -17.23
C GLY A 101 -12.86 8.51 -17.17
N PRO A 102 -13.85 7.61 -17.08
CA PRO A 102 -13.62 6.17 -17.03
C PRO A 102 -13.14 5.59 -18.37
N ASP A 103 -13.52 6.20 -19.49
CA ASP A 103 -13.13 5.84 -20.85
C ASP A 103 -11.61 5.86 -21.09
N GLN A 104 -10.88 6.65 -20.31
CA GLN A 104 -9.41 6.75 -20.39
C GLN A 104 -8.68 5.64 -19.62
N VAL A 105 -9.35 4.85 -18.79
CA VAL A 105 -8.71 3.84 -17.93
C VAL A 105 -8.12 2.71 -18.77
N GLU A 106 -8.94 2.07 -19.61
CA GLU A 106 -8.50 0.90 -20.39
C GLU A 106 -7.39 1.23 -21.39
N PRO A 107 -7.50 2.30 -22.22
CA PRO A 107 -6.43 2.69 -23.14
C PRO A 107 -5.12 2.99 -22.40
N MET A 108 -5.18 3.73 -21.28
CA MET A 108 -4.00 4.04 -20.49
C MET A 108 -3.35 2.78 -19.91
N PHE A 109 -4.13 1.85 -19.36
CA PHE A 109 -3.58 0.63 -18.76
C PHE A 109 -3.00 -0.32 -19.83
N ARG A 110 -3.63 -0.42 -21.01
CA ARG A 110 -3.06 -1.16 -22.15
C ARG A 110 -1.72 -0.57 -22.59
N TYR A 111 -1.63 0.76 -22.67
CA TYR A 111 -0.37 1.45 -22.95
C TYR A 111 0.69 1.14 -21.87
N LEU A 112 0.34 1.26 -20.59
CA LEU A 112 1.25 0.98 -19.48
C LEU A 112 1.79 -0.46 -19.52
N LYS A 113 0.90 -1.43 -19.74
CA LYS A 113 1.25 -2.87 -19.79
C LYS A 113 2.15 -3.22 -20.97
N SER A 114 1.95 -2.58 -22.13
CA SER A 114 2.75 -2.83 -23.33
C SER A 114 4.08 -2.08 -23.34
N THR A 115 4.13 -0.90 -22.72
CA THR A 115 5.32 -0.03 -22.74
C THR A 115 6.32 -0.37 -21.65
N PHE A 116 5.85 -0.69 -20.44
CA PHE A 116 6.70 -0.92 -19.29
C PHE A 116 6.71 -2.41 -18.94
N SER A 117 7.75 -3.12 -19.40
CA SER A 117 7.97 -4.51 -19.02
C SER A 117 8.10 -4.61 -17.49
N HIS A 118 7.52 -5.66 -16.92
CA HIS A 118 7.53 -5.92 -15.47
C HIS A 118 6.91 -4.82 -14.59
N LEU A 119 5.99 -4.00 -15.12
CA LEU A 119 5.22 -3.05 -14.31
C LEU A 119 4.53 -3.76 -13.14
N GLN A 120 4.88 -3.40 -11.91
CA GLN A 120 4.42 -4.05 -10.69
C GLN A 120 3.14 -3.41 -10.15
N LEU A 121 3.02 -2.08 -10.22
CA LEU A 121 1.94 -1.35 -9.56
C LEU A 121 1.51 -0.10 -10.34
N VAL A 122 0.20 0.12 -10.43
CA VAL A 122 -0.37 1.42 -10.80
C VAL A 122 -1.07 2.05 -9.60
N VAL A 123 -0.52 3.16 -9.11
CA VAL A 123 -1.17 4.01 -8.10
C VAL A 123 -2.14 4.94 -8.80
N VAL A 124 -3.43 4.87 -8.44
CA VAL A 124 -4.48 5.63 -9.11
C VAL A 124 -5.05 6.70 -8.18
N VAL A 125 -4.88 7.97 -8.53
CA VAL A 125 -5.42 9.08 -7.72
C VAL A 125 -6.82 9.44 -8.20
N LEU A 126 -7.80 9.45 -7.29
CA LEU A 126 -9.20 9.70 -7.59
C LEU A 126 -9.71 10.97 -6.87
N PRO A 127 -10.58 11.79 -7.48
CA PRO A 127 -11.07 13.02 -6.87
C PRO A 127 -12.02 12.80 -5.68
N GLY A 128 -12.52 11.59 -5.49
CA GLY A 128 -13.53 11.26 -4.48
C GLY A 128 -14.33 10.03 -4.90
N LYS A 129 -15.66 10.07 -4.70
CA LYS A 129 -16.58 9.09 -5.29
C LYS A 129 -16.70 9.33 -6.79
N THR A 130 -16.39 8.34 -7.61
CA THR A 130 -16.36 8.46 -9.07
C THR A 130 -16.58 7.08 -9.72
N PRO A 131 -17.24 7.00 -10.90
CA PRO A 131 -17.35 5.74 -11.64
C PRO A 131 -15.98 5.19 -12.08
N VAL A 132 -14.95 6.04 -12.17
CA VAL A 132 -13.57 5.65 -12.52
C VAL A 132 -13.04 4.54 -11.59
N TYR A 133 -13.44 4.52 -10.32
CA TYR A 133 -12.99 3.47 -9.40
C TYR A 133 -13.41 2.07 -9.86
N ALA A 134 -14.67 1.90 -10.24
CA ALA A 134 -15.20 0.62 -10.70
C ALA A 134 -14.51 0.19 -11.98
N GLU A 135 -14.26 1.14 -12.89
CA GLU A 135 -13.60 0.86 -14.16
C GLU A 135 -12.11 0.49 -13.98
N VAL A 136 -11.38 1.19 -13.10
CA VAL A 136 -10.01 0.83 -12.71
C VAL A 136 -9.95 -0.59 -12.16
N LYS A 137 -10.94 -0.98 -11.36
CA LYS A 137 -11.02 -2.32 -10.78
C LYS A 137 -11.37 -3.37 -11.81
N ARG A 138 -12.34 -3.10 -12.68
CA ARG A 138 -12.69 -3.98 -13.82
C ARG A 138 -11.46 -4.21 -14.70
N VAL A 139 -10.85 -3.14 -15.21
CA VAL A 139 -9.72 -3.23 -16.14
C VAL A 139 -8.49 -3.86 -15.46
N GLY A 140 -8.14 -3.40 -14.26
CA GLY A 140 -6.98 -3.90 -13.53
C GLY A 140 -7.14 -5.34 -13.08
N ASP A 141 -8.24 -5.66 -12.39
CA ASP A 141 -8.38 -6.95 -11.72
C ASP A 141 -8.90 -8.05 -12.68
N THR A 142 -9.66 -7.71 -13.74
CA THR A 142 -10.26 -8.74 -14.64
C THR A 142 -9.77 -8.70 -16.08
N VAL A 143 -9.57 -7.53 -16.69
CA VAL A 143 -9.23 -7.45 -18.13
C VAL A 143 -7.74 -7.63 -18.38
N LEU A 144 -6.89 -6.96 -17.59
CA LEU A 144 -5.45 -6.88 -17.83
C LEU A 144 -4.60 -7.55 -16.75
N GLY A 145 -5.16 -7.89 -15.58
CA GLY A 145 -4.41 -8.52 -14.49
C GLY A 145 -3.27 -7.63 -13.96
N MET A 146 -3.55 -6.35 -13.75
CA MET A 146 -2.59 -5.36 -13.26
C MET A 146 -2.90 -4.98 -11.82
N ALA A 147 -1.90 -5.00 -10.94
CA ALA A 147 -2.09 -4.57 -9.56
C ALA A 147 -2.33 -3.05 -9.50
N THR A 148 -3.47 -2.67 -8.90
CA THR A 148 -3.90 -1.27 -8.79
C THR A 148 -4.11 -0.85 -7.35
N GLN A 149 -3.60 0.33 -6.97
CA GLN A 149 -3.84 0.95 -5.67
C GLN A 149 -4.47 2.34 -5.81
N CYS A 150 -5.78 2.42 -5.58
CA CYS A 150 -6.49 3.70 -5.61
C CYS A 150 -6.24 4.52 -4.32
N VAL A 151 -6.07 5.83 -4.45
CA VAL A 151 -5.95 6.78 -3.33
C VAL A 151 -6.80 8.01 -3.62
N GLN A 152 -7.49 8.53 -2.60
CA GLN A 152 -8.29 9.75 -2.77
C GLN A 152 -7.38 10.99 -2.80
N ALA A 153 -7.72 11.97 -3.64
CA ALA A 153 -7.02 13.23 -3.81
C ALA A 153 -6.71 13.93 -2.46
N LYS A 154 -7.67 13.91 -1.52
CA LYS A 154 -7.46 14.48 -0.17
C LYS A 154 -6.28 13.84 0.59
N ASN A 155 -6.05 12.54 0.41
CA ASN A 155 -4.97 11.79 1.07
C ASN A 155 -3.63 11.94 0.34
N VAL A 156 -3.65 12.39 -0.93
CA VAL A 156 -2.46 12.79 -1.69
C VAL A 156 -2.06 14.21 -1.32
N ASN A 157 -3.01 15.14 -1.29
CA ASN A 157 -2.78 16.54 -0.94
C ASN A 157 -2.32 16.71 0.51
N LYS A 158 -2.86 15.90 1.43
CA LYS A 158 -2.50 15.92 2.85
C LYS A 158 -2.25 14.50 3.33
N THR A 159 -0.99 14.07 3.22
CA THR A 159 -0.55 12.76 3.70
C THR A 159 -0.44 12.75 5.23
N SER A 160 -0.76 11.61 5.84
CA SER A 160 -0.38 11.31 7.22
C SER A 160 0.41 9.99 7.27
N PRO A 161 1.37 9.83 8.19
CA PRO A 161 2.15 8.60 8.31
C PRO A 161 1.26 7.36 8.49
N GLN A 162 0.18 7.49 9.27
CA GLN A 162 -0.78 6.40 9.48
C GLN A 162 -1.49 6.00 8.19
N THR A 163 -1.96 6.98 7.40
CA THR A 163 -2.65 6.71 6.13
C THR A 163 -1.70 6.04 5.13
N LEU A 164 -0.44 6.50 5.05
CA LEU A 164 0.56 5.92 4.16
C LEU A 164 1.00 4.52 4.62
N SER A 165 1.14 4.29 5.93
CA SER A 165 1.41 2.98 6.51
C SER A 165 0.30 1.98 6.18
N ASN A 166 -0.97 2.40 6.33
CA ASN A 166 -2.14 1.62 5.92
C ASN A 166 -2.21 1.39 4.41
N LEU A 167 -1.68 2.31 3.60
CA LEU A 167 -1.57 2.13 2.15
C LEU A 167 -0.52 1.06 1.82
N CYS A 168 0.63 1.10 2.48
CA CYS A 168 1.70 0.11 2.31
C CYS A 168 1.23 -1.30 2.68
N LEU A 169 0.44 -1.46 3.75
CA LEU A 169 -0.20 -2.73 4.10
C LEU A 169 -0.98 -3.36 2.94
N LYS A 170 -1.69 -2.53 2.16
CA LYS A 170 -2.48 -2.97 1.02
C LYS A 170 -1.63 -3.23 -0.21
N ILE A 171 -0.64 -2.39 -0.46
CA ILE A 171 0.27 -2.53 -1.60
C ILE A 171 1.07 -3.82 -1.47
N ASN A 172 1.67 -4.09 -0.30
CA ASN A 172 2.52 -5.25 -0.09
C ASN A 172 1.78 -6.55 -0.41
N VAL A 173 0.56 -6.71 0.14
CA VAL A 173 -0.29 -7.90 -0.10
C VAL A 173 -0.68 -8.03 -1.58
N LYS A 174 -1.00 -6.93 -2.27
CA LYS A 174 -1.34 -6.96 -3.71
C LYS A 174 -0.19 -7.43 -4.58
N LEU A 175 1.05 -7.26 -4.11
CA LEU A 175 2.25 -7.68 -4.82
C LEU A 175 2.80 -9.01 -4.31
N GLY A 176 2.05 -9.74 -3.48
CA GLY A 176 2.41 -11.07 -2.99
C GLY A 176 3.23 -11.07 -1.69
N GLY A 177 3.41 -9.93 -1.05
CA GLY A 177 4.08 -9.81 0.25
C GLY A 177 3.23 -10.30 1.42
N ILE A 178 3.90 -10.58 2.54
CA ILE A 178 3.31 -11.01 3.80
C ILE A 178 3.56 -9.90 4.83
N ASN A 179 2.51 -9.27 5.34
CA ASN A 179 2.66 -8.17 6.30
C ASN A 179 3.14 -8.68 7.67
N SER A 180 2.48 -9.71 8.20
CA SER A 180 2.81 -10.35 9.47
C SER A 180 2.25 -11.77 9.48
N ILE A 181 2.77 -12.61 10.37
CA ILE A 181 2.25 -13.96 10.63
C ILE A 181 1.83 -14.09 12.10
N LEU A 182 1.02 -15.10 12.41
CA LEU A 182 0.89 -15.54 13.80
C LEU A 182 2.22 -16.15 14.23
N VAL A 183 2.65 -15.89 15.47
CA VAL A 183 3.83 -16.57 16.02
C VAL A 183 3.61 -18.09 15.93
N PRO A 184 4.47 -18.85 15.22
CA PRO A 184 4.32 -20.29 15.11
C PRO A 184 4.37 -20.94 16.49
N SER A 185 3.37 -21.75 16.79
CA SER A 185 3.40 -22.69 17.92
C SER A 185 4.13 -23.95 17.45
N ILE A 186 5.31 -24.21 18.02
CA ILE A 186 6.00 -25.51 17.93
C ILE A 186 5.29 -26.48 18.88
#